data_AF-A0A3S2BM55-F1
#
_entry.id   AF-A0A3S2BM55-F1
#
_cell.length_a   1.000
_cell.length_b   1.000
_cell.length_c   1.000
_cell.angle_alpha   90.00
_cell.angle_beta   90.00
_cell.angle_gamma   90.00
#
_symmetry.space_group_name_H-M   'P 1'
#
loop_
_entity.id
_entity.type
_entity.pdbx_description
1 polymer ?
#
loop_
_entity_poly.entity_id
_entity_poly.type
_entity_poly.pdbx_seq_one_letter_code
_entity_poly.pdbx_strand_id
1 'polypeptide(L)'
;FTNNEDGWRTVETALSAGLQIAAVIDARPDVSPAHRSLASKGGFPVLHGSVSGVDGGKDGVRKIAVSLTGGARAEVEADGLAVSGGWNPAVGLTSYHRGRPKWRGDISAFVPDGAPPGMVAAGAANGDFGLGGCLSQGFAAGGAAARDTGHSGTVGNAPVADDEAFSLTPLWHVAGKGKAFVDYQHDVTASDIELAQREGFESVEHLKRYTTLGMATDQGKTSNVAGLAIMAAVSGRSIPETGTTIYRPPYVPVAIGAFAGHHRDETFHATRLTPSHHWAVEQGAIFVDTGLWKRAQWYPRTGEKDWLDSVTREVKAVRGGVGFCDVSTLGKIDVHGPDAGAFLDRVYINTFSSLAVGKARYGLMLREDGIVYDDGTTSRLAEDHYFLTTTTAKA
;
A
#
# COMPACT_ATOMS: atom_id res chain seq x y z
N PHE A 1 8.35 20.89 -25.66
CA PHE A 1 8.16 21.95 -24.65
C PHE A 1 9.05 21.66 -23.46
N THR A 2 9.73 22.67 -22.93
CA THR A 2 10.51 22.54 -21.70
C THR A 2 10.42 23.79 -20.82
N ASN A 3 10.51 23.61 -19.51
CA ASN A 3 10.75 24.69 -18.55
C ASN A 3 12.05 24.50 -17.76
N ASN A 4 12.88 23.53 -18.17
CA ASN A 4 14.12 23.13 -17.49
C ASN A 4 15.17 22.55 -18.47
N GLU A 5 16.31 22.14 -17.94
CA GLU A 5 17.43 21.61 -18.74
C GLU A 5 17.19 20.21 -19.32
N ASP A 6 16.39 19.35 -18.69
CA ASP A 6 16.18 17.98 -19.17
C ASP A 6 15.41 17.92 -20.49
N GLY A 7 14.61 18.95 -20.80
CA GLY A 7 14.04 19.09 -22.14
C GLY A 7 15.11 19.27 -23.21
N TRP A 8 16.22 19.96 -22.92
CA TRP A 8 17.34 20.12 -23.86
C TRP A 8 18.17 18.85 -23.99
N ARG A 9 18.37 18.11 -22.91
CA ARG A 9 19.00 16.76 -22.96
C ARG A 9 18.19 15.80 -23.82
N THR A 10 16.87 15.89 -23.74
CA THR A 10 15.96 15.13 -24.61
C THR A 10 16.15 15.52 -26.08
N VAL A 11 16.34 16.82 -26.37
CA VAL A 11 16.63 17.32 -27.73
C VAL A 11 17.97 16.76 -28.25
N GLU A 12 19.04 16.81 -27.46
CA GLU A 12 20.34 16.24 -27.84
C GLU A 12 20.26 14.74 -28.15
N THR A 13 19.55 14.01 -27.29
CA THR A 13 19.34 12.57 -27.46
C THR A 13 18.51 12.28 -28.72
N ALA A 14 17.44 13.05 -28.95
CA ALA A 14 16.58 12.91 -30.12
C ALA A 14 17.34 13.18 -31.44
N LEU A 15 18.15 14.25 -31.49
CA LEU A 15 19.00 14.54 -32.64
C LEU A 15 20.02 13.42 -32.89
N SER A 16 20.64 12.90 -31.83
CA SER A 16 21.59 11.79 -31.92
C SER A 16 20.93 10.50 -32.42
N ALA A 17 19.64 10.31 -32.14
CA ALA A 17 18.82 9.21 -32.65
C ALA A 17 18.29 9.45 -34.07
N GLY A 18 18.58 10.60 -34.69
CA GLY A 18 18.13 10.95 -36.04
C GLY A 18 16.68 11.45 -36.12
N LEU A 19 16.07 11.85 -35.01
CA LEU A 19 14.74 12.47 -35.02
C LEU A 19 14.81 13.92 -35.51
N GLN A 20 13.77 14.33 -36.23
CA GLN A 20 13.61 15.72 -36.65
C GLN A 20 12.92 16.53 -35.55
N ILE A 21 13.53 17.66 -35.17
CA ILE A 21 12.95 18.59 -34.21
C ILE A 21 12.23 19.71 -34.97
N ALA A 22 10.92 19.81 -34.80
CA ALA A 22 10.12 20.87 -35.44
C ALA A 22 10.36 22.24 -34.77
N ALA A 23 10.41 22.27 -33.44
CA ALA A 23 10.75 23.45 -32.63
C ALA A 23 11.04 23.04 -31.19
N VAL A 24 11.85 23.84 -30.48
CA VAL A 24 11.93 23.78 -29.01
C VAL A 24 11.18 24.98 -28.44
N ILE A 25 10.13 24.71 -27.68
CA ILE A 25 9.38 25.74 -26.94
C ILE A 25 9.92 25.76 -25.52
N ASP A 26 10.65 26.81 -25.16
CA ASP A 26 11.26 26.98 -23.83
C ASP A 26 10.55 28.13 -23.08
N ALA A 27 10.01 27.82 -21.91
CA ALA A 27 9.31 28.79 -21.07
C ALA A 27 10.24 29.76 -20.34
N ARG A 28 11.56 29.48 -20.32
CA ARG A 28 12.54 30.27 -19.58
C ARG A 28 12.89 31.56 -20.32
N PRO A 29 13.23 32.64 -19.59
CA PRO A 29 13.54 33.94 -20.18
C PRO A 29 14.84 33.95 -20.97
N ASP A 30 15.81 33.09 -20.63
CA ASP A 30 17.06 32.93 -21.36
C ASP A 30 17.33 31.45 -21.62
N VAL A 31 17.94 31.19 -22.78
CA VAL A 31 18.36 29.86 -23.23
C VAL A 31 19.88 29.89 -23.33
N SER A 32 20.57 28.90 -22.76
CA SER A 32 22.04 28.93 -22.70
C SER A 32 22.69 29.08 -24.10
N PRO A 33 23.90 29.68 -24.19
CA PRO A 33 24.65 29.72 -25.45
C PRO A 33 24.88 28.34 -26.07
N ALA A 34 25.05 27.30 -25.24
CA ALA A 34 25.20 25.92 -25.70
C ALA A 34 23.93 25.43 -26.40
N HIS A 35 22.75 25.66 -25.81
CA HIS A 35 21.46 25.30 -26.40
C HIS A 35 21.14 26.08 -27.68
N ARG A 36 21.51 27.37 -27.73
CA ARG A 36 21.42 28.16 -28.98
C ARG A 36 22.31 27.59 -30.09
N SER A 37 23.52 27.17 -29.76
CA SER A 37 24.44 26.52 -30.70
C SER A 37 23.89 25.18 -31.18
N LEU A 38 23.32 24.37 -30.28
CA LEU A 38 22.66 23.12 -30.62
C LEU A 38 21.50 23.33 -31.59
N ALA A 39 20.64 24.30 -31.32
CA ALA A 39 19.51 24.64 -32.21
C ALA A 39 19.98 25.08 -33.61
N SER A 40 21.04 25.89 -33.66
CA SER A 40 21.63 26.33 -34.93
C SER A 40 22.23 25.17 -35.73
N LYS A 41 22.91 24.23 -35.06
CA LYS A 41 23.48 23.03 -35.71
C LYS A 41 22.40 22.03 -36.15
N GLY A 42 21.35 21.87 -35.35
CA GLY A 42 20.22 20.97 -35.64
C GLY A 42 19.19 21.56 -36.60
N GLY A 43 19.27 22.86 -36.92
CA GLY A 43 18.40 23.50 -37.91
C GLY A 43 16.95 23.68 -37.47
N PHE A 44 16.69 23.84 -36.17
CA PHE A 44 15.32 24.01 -35.63
C PHE A 44 15.17 25.33 -34.86
N PRO A 45 13.97 25.94 -34.88
CA PRO A 45 13.71 27.18 -34.15
C PRO A 45 13.57 26.94 -32.64
N VAL A 46 14.00 27.95 -31.87
CA VAL A 46 13.76 28.04 -30.43
C VAL A 46 12.72 29.13 -30.20
N LEU A 47 11.58 28.74 -29.63
CA LEU A 47 10.45 29.62 -29.35
C LEU A 47 10.40 29.89 -27.85
N HIS A 48 10.63 31.14 -27.46
CA HIS A 48 10.45 31.56 -26.06
C HIS A 48 8.96 31.74 -25.78
N GLY A 49 8.37 30.86 -24.96
CA GLY A 49 6.94 30.90 -24.69
C GLY A 49 6.37 29.62 -24.09
N SER A 50 5.06 29.48 -24.20
CA SER A 50 4.30 28.35 -23.64
C SER A 50 3.36 27.74 -24.68
N VAL A 51 3.07 26.44 -24.53
CA VAL A 51 2.06 25.76 -25.35
C VAL A 51 0.68 26.19 -24.89
N SER A 52 -0.09 26.84 -25.76
CA SER A 52 -1.44 27.37 -25.47
C SER A 52 -2.57 26.56 -26.11
N GLY A 53 -2.22 25.58 -26.94
CA GLY A 53 -3.17 24.63 -27.52
C GLY A 53 -2.47 23.53 -28.29
N VAL A 54 -3.12 22.38 -28.39
CA VAL A 54 -2.68 21.24 -29.20
C VAL A 54 -3.88 20.77 -30.01
N ASP A 55 -3.75 20.80 -31.33
CA ASP A 55 -4.69 20.19 -32.27
C ASP A 55 -4.17 18.81 -32.67
N GLY A 56 -5.05 17.83 -32.58
CA GLY A 56 -4.76 16.43 -32.77
C GLY A 56 -6.00 15.57 -32.57
N GLY A 57 -5.81 14.27 -32.41
CA GLY A 57 -6.88 13.34 -32.07
C GLY A 57 -6.33 11.95 -31.83
N LYS A 58 -7.16 10.93 -32.06
CA LYS A 58 -6.77 9.52 -31.95
C LYS A 58 -5.54 9.15 -32.79
N ASP A 59 -5.29 9.88 -33.88
CA ASP A 59 -4.21 9.63 -34.84
C ASP A 59 -2.92 10.41 -34.50
N GLY A 60 -2.88 11.11 -33.36
CA GLY A 60 -1.71 11.85 -32.88
C GLY A 60 -1.90 13.37 -32.90
N VAL A 61 -0.82 14.07 -32.50
CA VAL A 61 -0.73 15.53 -32.58
C VAL A 61 -0.55 15.91 -34.06
N ARG A 62 -1.08 17.06 -34.47
CA ARG A 62 -0.84 17.61 -35.81
C ARG A 62 -0.25 19.01 -35.75
N LYS A 63 -0.72 19.80 -34.79
CA LYS A 63 -0.38 21.22 -34.70
C LYS A 63 -0.37 21.69 -33.26
N ILE A 64 0.62 22.50 -32.91
CA ILE A 64 0.84 23.02 -31.58
C ILE A 64 0.79 24.55 -31.66
N ALA A 65 -0.13 25.16 -30.92
CA ALA A 65 -0.22 26.60 -30.77
C ALA A 65 0.68 27.07 -29.62
N VAL A 66 1.47 28.10 -29.87
CA VAL A 66 2.45 28.64 -28.93
C VAL A 66 2.13 30.11 -28.66
N SER A 67 2.04 30.47 -27.38
CA SER A 67 2.01 31.85 -26.92
C SER A 67 3.44 32.30 -26.62
N LEU A 68 3.99 33.18 -27.45
CA LEU A 68 5.36 33.68 -27.30
C LEU A 68 5.44 34.72 -26.17
N THR A 69 6.62 34.80 -25.55
CA THR A 69 6.96 35.88 -24.62
C THR A 69 6.81 37.22 -25.34
N GLY A 70 5.91 38.08 -24.87
CA GLY A 70 5.53 39.34 -25.54
C GLY A 70 4.15 39.32 -26.21
N GLY A 71 3.42 38.19 -26.17
CA GLY A 71 2.00 38.12 -26.54
C GLY A 71 1.72 37.76 -28.00
N ALA A 72 2.76 37.66 -28.84
CA ALA A 72 2.65 37.11 -30.19
C ALA A 72 2.27 35.62 -30.15
N ARG A 73 1.72 35.11 -31.25
CA ARG A 73 1.37 33.69 -31.41
C ARG A 73 2.21 33.07 -32.51
N ALA A 74 2.60 31.81 -32.30
CA ALA A 74 3.24 30.97 -33.29
C ALA A 74 2.53 29.63 -33.37
N GLU A 75 2.73 28.93 -34.48
CA GLU A 75 2.19 27.60 -34.71
C GLU A 75 3.31 26.69 -35.19
N VAL A 76 3.31 25.46 -34.70
CA VAL A 76 4.30 24.43 -35.05
C VAL A 76 3.54 23.20 -35.52
N GLU A 77 3.84 22.73 -36.72
CA GLU A 77 3.35 21.44 -37.22
C GLU A 77 4.29 20.33 -36.72
N ALA A 78 3.72 19.34 -36.04
CA ALA A 78 4.45 18.20 -35.49
C ALA A 78 3.48 17.04 -35.22
N ASP A 79 3.99 15.82 -35.31
CA ASP A 79 3.26 14.58 -35.01
C ASP A 79 3.28 14.21 -33.51
N GLY A 80 4.17 14.84 -32.73
CA GLY A 80 4.31 14.62 -31.30
C GLY A 80 4.72 15.87 -30.52
N LEU A 81 4.41 15.86 -29.22
CA LEU A 81 4.83 16.88 -28.27
C LEU A 81 5.46 16.23 -27.03
N ALA A 82 6.78 16.30 -26.92
CA ALA A 82 7.48 15.98 -25.68
C ALA A 82 7.36 17.14 -24.69
N VAL A 83 7.00 16.84 -23.44
CA VAL A 83 6.75 17.84 -22.38
C VAL A 83 7.69 17.56 -21.21
N SER A 84 8.61 18.49 -20.95
CA SER A 84 9.39 18.53 -19.70
C SER A 84 8.90 19.69 -18.84
N GLY A 85 8.10 19.38 -17.81
CA GLY A 85 7.50 20.38 -16.90
C GLY A 85 8.20 20.51 -15.55
N GLY A 86 9.31 19.79 -15.36
CA GLY A 86 10.02 19.64 -14.09
C GLY A 86 9.81 18.24 -13.50
N TRP A 87 10.34 18.03 -12.31
CA TRP A 87 10.34 16.74 -11.63
C TRP A 87 9.72 16.82 -10.25
N ASN A 88 8.97 15.78 -9.90
CA ASN A 88 8.47 15.58 -8.55
C ASN A 88 9.22 14.41 -7.90
N PRO A 89 10.00 14.65 -6.83
CA PRO A 89 10.61 13.59 -6.05
C PRO A 89 9.57 12.57 -5.57
N ALA A 90 9.92 11.28 -5.61
CA ALA A 90 9.04 10.19 -5.22
C ALA A 90 8.95 10.06 -3.67
N VAL A 91 8.32 11.03 -3.02
CA VAL A 91 8.24 11.14 -1.54
C VAL A 91 7.31 10.12 -0.87
N GLY A 92 6.64 9.26 -1.64
CA GLY A 92 5.60 8.35 -1.13
C GLY A 92 6.09 7.47 0.03
N LEU A 93 7.26 6.83 -0.12
CA LEU A 93 7.83 5.96 0.90
C LEU A 93 8.26 6.71 2.16
N THR A 94 8.90 7.87 2.00
CA THR A 94 9.35 8.71 3.12
C THR A 94 8.18 9.30 3.92
N SER A 95 7.01 9.42 3.30
CA SER A 95 5.81 10.02 3.90
C SER A 95 4.83 9.01 4.52
N TYR A 96 5.06 7.69 4.43
CA TYR A 96 4.08 6.69 4.90
C TYR A 96 3.80 6.68 6.40
N HIS A 97 4.76 7.08 7.24
CA HIS A 97 4.55 7.23 8.68
C HIS A 97 4.04 8.63 9.05
N ARG A 98 3.11 9.17 8.25
CA ARG A 98 2.57 10.54 8.38
C ARG A 98 3.64 11.64 8.25
N GLY A 99 4.79 11.32 7.66
CA GLY A 99 5.82 12.29 7.33
C GLY A 99 5.31 13.26 6.28
N ARG A 100 5.46 14.57 6.53
CA ARG A 100 5.06 15.61 5.58
C ARG A 100 6.30 16.03 4.79
N PRO A 101 6.27 15.98 3.45
CA PRO A 101 7.38 16.50 2.68
C PRO A 101 7.43 18.03 2.79
N LYS A 102 8.62 18.62 2.65
CA LYS A 102 8.81 20.06 2.62
C LYS A 102 8.90 20.57 1.20
N TRP A 103 8.46 21.81 0.99
CA TRP A 103 8.60 22.49 -0.30
C TRP A 103 10.03 23.02 -0.47
N ARG A 104 10.64 22.76 -1.63
CA ARG A 104 11.89 23.39 -2.07
C ARG A 104 11.63 24.26 -3.29
N GLY A 105 11.78 25.58 -3.12
CA GLY A 105 11.44 26.56 -4.15
C GLY A 105 12.41 26.58 -5.35
N ASP A 106 13.68 26.26 -5.11
CA ASP A 106 14.74 26.22 -6.13
C ASP A 106 14.49 25.18 -7.23
N ILE A 107 13.84 24.06 -6.87
CA ILE A 107 13.43 23.00 -7.80
C ILE A 107 11.91 22.94 -8.00
N SER A 108 11.17 23.79 -7.29
CA SER A 108 9.70 23.84 -7.30
C SER A 108 9.02 22.49 -7.10
N ALA A 109 9.47 21.76 -6.09
CA ALA A 109 8.96 20.44 -5.77
C ALA A 109 8.94 20.15 -4.27
N PHE A 110 8.16 19.15 -3.88
CA PHE A 110 8.18 18.59 -2.54
C PHE A 110 9.32 17.57 -2.40
N VAL A 111 10.14 17.72 -1.36
CA VAL A 111 11.21 16.77 -1.00
C VAL A 111 10.95 16.16 0.38
N PRO A 112 11.58 15.03 0.72
CA PRO A 112 11.51 14.47 2.07
C PRO A 112 11.94 15.50 3.13
N ASP A 113 11.24 15.51 4.26
CA ASP A 113 11.62 16.29 5.46
C ASP A 113 11.89 15.35 6.64
N GLY A 114 12.70 14.34 6.35
CA GLY A 114 12.90 13.17 7.19
C GLY A 114 12.38 11.90 6.52
N ALA A 115 12.62 10.77 7.18
CA ALA A 115 12.22 9.45 6.72
C ALA A 115 11.95 8.56 7.94
N PRO A 116 11.23 7.43 7.76
CA PRO A 116 11.09 6.42 8.81
C PRO A 116 12.46 5.97 9.35
N PRO A 117 12.53 5.51 10.61
CA PRO A 117 13.78 4.98 11.17
C PRO A 117 14.40 3.90 10.28
N GLY A 118 15.70 4.00 10.02
CA GLY A 118 16.43 3.08 9.14
C GLY A 118 16.30 3.36 7.64
N MET A 119 15.68 4.48 7.25
CA MET A 119 15.56 4.90 5.85
C MET A 119 16.26 6.24 5.62
N VAL A 120 16.94 6.36 4.47
CA VAL A 120 17.52 7.62 3.98
C VAL A 120 17.16 7.76 2.51
N ALA A 121 16.68 8.95 2.12
CA ALA A 121 16.50 9.30 0.71
C ALA A 121 17.78 9.91 0.15
N ALA A 122 18.17 9.50 -1.06
CA ALA A 122 19.35 10.01 -1.77
C ALA A 122 19.03 10.30 -3.24
N GLY A 123 19.74 11.26 -3.83
CA GLY A 123 19.61 11.65 -5.24
C GLY A 123 18.26 12.28 -5.57
N ALA A 124 17.68 11.94 -6.71
CA ALA A 124 16.43 12.55 -7.19
C ALA A 124 15.26 12.37 -6.22
N ALA A 125 15.23 11.27 -5.45
CA ALA A 125 14.24 11.06 -4.40
C ALA A 125 14.36 12.10 -3.25
N ASN A 126 15.55 12.69 -3.07
CA ASN A 126 15.84 13.77 -2.14
C ASN A 126 15.87 15.17 -2.81
N GLY A 127 15.47 15.25 -4.09
CA GLY A 127 15.43 16.49 -4.87
C GLY A 127 16.79 16.94 -5.42
N ASP A 128 17.72 16.03 -5.64
CA ASP A 128 18.93 16.29 -6.41
C ASP A 128 18.82 15.62 -7.78
N PHE A 129 18.61 16.41 -8.83
CA PHE A 129 18.34 15.89 -10.17
C PHE A 129 19.62 15.76 -11.03
N GLY A 130 20.77 16.23 -10.53
CA GLY A 130 22.05 16.05 -11.21
C GLY A 130 22.64 14.67 -10.93
N LEU A 131 23.31 14.08 -11.93
CA LEU A 131 23.93 12.76 -11.77
C LEU A 131 25.01 12.74 -10.69
N GLY A 132 25.88 13.75 -10.63
CA GLY A 132 26.94 13.85 -9.62
C GLY A 132 26.40 13.92 -8.18
N GLY A 133 25.34 14.71 -7.98
CA GLY A 133 24.62 14.80 -6.71
C GLY A 133 23.96 13.48 -6.31
N CYS A 134 23.31 12.80 -7.25
CA CYS A 134 22.76 11.46 -7.04
C CYS A 134 23.82 10.44 -6.60
N LEU A 135 24.95 10.39 -7.29
CA LEU A 135 26.02 9.42 -7.01
C LEU A 135 26.68 9.69 -5.66
N SER A 136 26.99 10.95 -5.36
CA SER A 136 27.62 11.33 -4.10
C SER A 136 26.70 11.07 -2.89
N GLN A 137 25.42 11.44 -2.98
CA GLN A 137 24.44 11.15 -1.92
C GLN A 137 24.21 9.64 -1.74
N GLY A 138 24.07 8.89 -2.84
CA GLY A 138 23.87 7.44 -2.80
C GLY A 138 25.08 6.73 -2.17
N PHE A 139 26.28 7.13 -2.54
CA PHE A 139 27.52 6.62 -1.96
C PHE A 139 27.60 6.88 -0.45
N ALA A 140 27.31 8.11 -0.02
CA ALA A 140 27.31 8.48 1.39
C ALA A 140 26.24 7.71 2.19
N ALA A 141 25.01 7.63 1.66
CA ALA A 141 23.90 6.94 2.30
C ALA A 141 24.14 5.43 2.43
N GLY A 142 24.67 4.78 1.39
CA GLY A 142 25.03 3.36 1.44
C GLY A 142 26.14 3.08 2.45
N GLY A 143 27.16 3.94 2.51
CA GLY A 143 28.22 3.83 3.51
C GLY A 143 27.71 4.01 4.95
N ALA A 144 26.77 4.94 5.16
CA ALA A 144 26.13 5.12 6.46
C ALA A 144 25.30 3.90 6.87
N ALA A 145 24.45 3.39 5.97
CA ALA A 145 23.63 2.20 6.23
C ALA A 145 24.47 0.95 6.54
N ALA A 146 25.61 0.76 5.88
CA ALA A 146 26.55 -0.33 6.19
C ALA A 146 27.11 -0.21 7.61
N ARG A 147 27.52 1.00 8.04
CA ARG A 147 28.02 1.23 9.40
C ARG A 147 26.93 1.02 10.45
N ASP A 148 25.72 1.50 10.19
CA ASP A 148 24.57 1.37 11.11
C ASP A 148 24.17 -0.11 11.31
N THR A 149 24.49 -0.98 10.34
CA THR A 149 24.28 -2.44 10.44
C THR A 149 25.48 -3.20 11.00
N GLY A 150 26.47 -2.49 11.55
CA GLY A 150 27.65 -3.10 12.20
C GLY A 150 28.75 -3.54 11.25
N HIS A 151 28.66 -3.23 9.96
CA HIS A 151 29.71 -3.54 9.00
C HIS A 151 30.80 -2.46 9.05
N SER A 152 32.04 -2.89 9.31
CA SER A 152 33.23 -2.05 9.24
C SER A 152 34.13 -2.52 8.08
N GLY A 153 34.67 -1.58 7.32
CA GLY A 153 35.49 -1.86 6.14
C GLY A 153 35.93 -0.58 5.43
N THR A 154 36.86 -0.71 4.50
CA THR A 154 37.34 0.43 3.70
C THR A 154 36.24 0.91 2.77
N VAL A 155 35.79 2.15 2.99
CA VAL A 155 34.90 2.85 2.06
C VAL A 155 35.75 3.20 0.83
N GLY A 156 35.27 2.82 -0.37
CA GLY A 156 35.93 3.18 -1.63
C GLY A 156 35.89 4.68 -1.92
N ASN A 157 36.13 5.06 -3.17
CA ASN A 157 35.93 6.45 -3.60
C ASN A 157 34.51 6.62 -4.16
N ALA A 158 33.90 7.77 -3.87
CA ALA A 158 32.64 8.13 -4.50
C ALA A 158 32.81 8.23 -6.02
N PRO A 159 31.88 7.70 -6.82
CA PRO A 159 31.87 7.94 -8.26
C PRO A 159 31.77 9.44 -8.55
N VAL A 160 32.47 9.89 -9.59
CA VAL A 160 32.45 11.28 -10.05
C VAL A 160 31.72 11.33 -11.38
N ALA A 161 30.84 12.32 -11.53
CA ALA A 161 30.16 12.66 -12.77
C ALA A 161 30.21 14.18 -12.95
N ASP A 162 29.84 14.64 -14.14
CA ASP A 162 29.82 16.06 -14.46
C ASP A 162 28.82 16.81 -13.57
N ASP A 163 29.17 18.06 -13.23
CA ASP A 163 28.31 18.96 -12.47
C ASP A 163 27.26 19.57 -13.40
N GLU A 164 26.21 18.79 -13.57
CA GLU A 164 25.05 19.14 -14.35
C GLU A 164 24.28 20.29 -13.70
N ALA A 165 24.32 21.46 -14.33
CA ALA A 165 23.44 22.55 -13.94
C ALA A 165 21.97 22.13 -14.15
N PHE A 166 21.14 22.31 -13.12
CA PHE A 166 19.68 22.20 -13.20
C PHE A 166 19.06 23.56 -12.94
N SER A 167 18.33 24.08 -13.91
CA SER A 167 17.55 25.31 -13.79
C SER A 167 16.11 25.06 -14.23
N LEU A 168 15.16 25.70 -13.56
CA LEU A 168 13.74 25.56 -13.87
C LEU A 168 13.01 26.91 -13.70
N THR A 169 12.09 27.21 -14.61
CA THR A 169 11.07 28.25 -14.42
C THR A 169 9.70 27.58 -14.17
N PRO A 170 9.05 27.80 -13.03
CA PRO A 170 7.77 27.15 -12.74
C PRO A 170 6.69 27.62 -13.71
N LEU A 171 5.92 26.68 -14.28
CA LEU A 171 4.78 26.98 -15.13
C LEU A 171 3.64 26.00 -14.80
N TRP A 172 2.73 26.45 -13.94
CA TRP A 172 1.67 25.59 -13.38
C TRP A 172 0.39 25.55 -14.21
N HIS A 173 0.09 26.65 -14.93
CA HIS A 173 -1.11 26.77 -15.73
C HIS A 173 -0.87 27.74 -16.89
N VAL A 174 -1.34 27.36 -18.08
CA VAL A 174 -1.37 28.21 -19.27
C VAL A 174 -2.81 28.40 -19.66
N ALA A 175 -3.29 29.65 -19.65
CA ALA A 175 -4.65 29.96 -20.06
C ALA A 175 -4.85 29.66 -21.56
N GLY A 176 -5.95 28.99 -21.88
CA GLY A 176 -6.29 28.58 -23.25
C GLY A 176 -7.80 28.43 -23.43
N LYS A 177 -8.23 28.22 -24.69
CA LYS A 177 -9.65 27.99 -25.03
C LYS A 177 -10.08 26.53 -24.88
N GLY A 178 -9.13 25.60 -24.84
CA GLY A 178 -9.38 24.16 -24.72
C GLY A 178 -9.36 23.66 -23.28
N LYS A 179 -9.51 22.34 -23.11
CA LYS A 179 -9.38 21.69 -21.79
C LYS A 179 -7.92 21.68 -21.35
N ALA A 180 -7.64 22.22 -20.16
CA ALA A 180 -6.35 22.10 -19.50
C ALA A 180 -6.40 20.94 -18.51
N PHE A 181 -6.06 19.73 -18.97
CA PHE A 181 -6.07 18.52 -18.15
C PHE A 181 -4.98 18.57 -17.08
N VAL A 182 -5.36 18.17 -15.86
CA VAL A 182 -4.48 18.04 -14.69
C VAL A 182 -4.36 16.56 -14.32
N ASP A 183 -5.47 15.83 -14.32
CA ASP A 183 -5.51 14.37 -14.14
C ASP A 183 -6.07 13.71 -15.39
N TYR A 184 -5.21 13.02 -16.14
CA TYR A 184 -5.61 12.40 -17.40
C TYR A 184 -6.50 11.18 -17.22
N GLN A 185 -6.36 10.42 -16.12
CA GLN A 185 -7.10 9.17 -15.95
C GLN A 185 -8.53 9.42 -15.49
N HIS A 186 -8.75 10.50 -14.74
CA HIS A 186 -10.09 10.91 -14.27
C HIS A 186 -10.65 12.13 -15.02
N ASP A 187 -10.02 12.56 -16.12
CA ASP A 187 -10.43 13.72 -16.91
C ASP A 187 -10.57 15.04 -16.11
N VAL A 188 -9.82 15.20 -15.02
CA VAL A 188 -9.88 16.42 -14.18
C VAL A 188 -9.12 17.54 -14.87
N THR A 189 -9.75 18.71 -14.97
CA THR A 189 -9.20 19.91 -15.60
C THR A 189 -8.92 21.03 -14.59
N ALA A 190 -8.14 22.03 -15.01
CA ALA A 190 -7.91 23.25 -14.22
C ALA A 190 -9.23 23.97 -13.85
N SER A 191 -10.21 24.00 -14.77
CA SER A 191 -11.52 24.59 -14.51
C SER A 191 -12.34 23.85 -13.45
N ASP A 192 -12.15 22.54 -13.28
CA ASP A 192 -12.80 21.77 -12.22
C ASP A 192 -12.22 22.13 -10.84
N ILE A 193 -10.90 22.39 -10.78
CA ILE A 193 -10.23 22.86 -9.56
C ILE A 193 -10.70 24.28 -9.20
N GLU A 194 -10.77 25.18 -10.18
CA GLU A 194 -11.31 26.52 -10.01
C GLU A 194 -12.78 26.49 -9.54
N LEU A 195 -13.59 25.60 -10.11
CA LEU A 195 -14.98 25.40 -9.71
C LEU A 195 -15.08 24.92 -8.26
N ALA A 196 -14.29 23.91 -7.87
CA ALA A 196 -14.28 23.41 -6.50
C ALA A 196 -13.92 24.52 -5.50
N GLN A 197 -12.92 25.34 -5.81
CA GLN A 197 -12.57 26.48 -4.95
C GLN A 197 -13.72 27.49 -4.85
N ARG A 198 -14.38 27.83 -5.96
CA ARG A 198 -15.55 28.75 -5.97
C ARG A 198 -16.73 28.21 -5.16
N GLU A 199 -16.92 26.89 -5.11
CA GLU A 199 -17.97 26.24 -4.33
C GLU A 199 -17.61 26.08 -2.84
N GLY A 200 -16.44 26.54 -2.41
CA GLY A 200 -16.03 26.59 -1.00
C GLY A 200 -15.19 25.39 -0.53
N PHE A 201 -14.69 24.55 -1.44
CA PHE A 201 -13.81 23.44 -1.09
C PHE A 201 -12.35 23.89 -0.88
N GLU A 202 -12.07 24.53 0.26
CA GLU A 202 -10.77 25.16 0.55
C GLU A 202 -9.63 24.21 0.97
N SER A 203 -9.95 22.98 1.36
CA SER A 203 -8.95 21.99 1.76
C SER A 203 -8.56 21.12 0.57
N VAL A 204 -7.27 20.82 0.41
CA VAL A 204 -6.79 19.89 -0.63
C VAL A 204 -7.48 18.52 -0.55
N GLU A 205 -7.86 18.08 0.64
CA GLU A 205 -8.61 16.84 0.85
C GLU A 205 -10.07 16.94 0.36
N HIS A 206 -10.68 18.12 0.42
CA HIS A 206 -12.00 18.37 -0.17
C HIS A 206 -11.93 18.45 -1.68
N LEU A 207 -10.97 19.21 -2.23
CA LEU A 207 -10.72 19.29 -3.67
C LEU A 207 -10.58 17.89 -4.26
N LYS A 208 -9.70 17.07 -3.68
CA LYS A 208 -9.48 15.67 -4.07
C LYS A 208 -10.78 14.87 -4.15
N ARG A 209 -11.66 14.98 -3.14
CA ARG A 209 -12.91 14.20 -3.07
C ARG A 209 -13.98 14.72 -4.03
N TYR A 210 -14.01 16.04 -4.25
CA TYR A 210 -14.97 16.68 -5.15
C TYR A 210 -14.63 16.42 -6.61
N THR A 211 -13.38 16.64 -7.01
CA THR A 211 -12.93 16.49 -8.41
C THR A 211 -12.47 15.10 -8.76
N THR A 212 -12.18 14.24 -7.77
CA THR A 212 -11.50 12.95 -7.92
C THR A 212 -10.02 13.04 -8.34
N LEU A 213 -9.41 14.24 -8.25
CA LEU A 213 -7.99 14.50 -8.54
C LEU A 213 -7.07 13.54 -7.75
N GLY A 214 -6.20 12.82 -8.48
CA GLY A 214 -5.19 11.94 -7.89
C GLY A 214 -5.77 10.70 -7.21
N MET A 215 -7.02 10.35 -7.49
CA MET A 215 -7.67 9.14 -6.97
C MET A 215 -7.63 7.95 -7.93
N ALA A 216 -7.02 8.13 -9.11
CA ALA A 216 -6.96 7.10 -10.13
C ALA A 216 -5.92 6.00 -9.80
N THR A 217 -5.72 5.05 -10.72
CA THR A 217 -4.81 3.90 -10.48
C THR A 217 -3.35 4.31 -10.35
N ASP A 218 -2.99 5.47 -10.88
CA ASP A 218 -1.66 6.07 -10.76
C ASP A 218 -1.45 6.78 -9.39
N GLN A 219 -2.52 7.01 -8.63
CA GLN A 219 -2.54 7.76 -7.36
C GLN A 219 -2.01 9.20 -7.50
N GLY A 220 -2.25 9.84 -8.65
CA GLY A 220 -1.91 11.24 -8.91
C GLY A 220 -0.42 11.53 -8.96
N LYS A 221 0.40 10.55 -9.38
CA LYS A 221 1.85 10.72 -9.55
C LYS A 221 2.19 11.86 -10.51
N THR A 222 1.34 12.12 -11.51
CA THR A 222 1.51 13.22 -12.47
C THR A 222 0.57 14.41 -12.20
N SER A 223 -0.50 14.24 -11.44
CA SER A 223 -1.57 15.24 -11.30
C SER A 223 -1.54 16.04 -10.00
N ASN A 224 -1.10 15.44 -8.89
CA ASN A 224 -1.26 16.03 -7.55
C ASN A 224 -0.56 17.39 -7.38
N VAL A 225 0.71 17.50 -7.79
CA VAL A 225 1.47 18.75 -7.61
C VAL A 225 0.94 19.86 -8.53
N ALA A 226 0.60 19.54 -9.77
CA ALA A 226 -0.01 20.50 -10.69
C ALA A 226 -1.37 20.99 -10.16
N GLY A 227 -2.22 20.08 -9.70
CA GLY A 227 -3.53 20.43 -9.13
C GLY A 227 -3.40 21.25 -7.84
N LEU A 228 -2.42 20.94 -6.99
CA LEU A 228 -2.12 21.72 -5.79
C LEU A 228 -1.64 23.13 -6.14
N ALA A 229 -0.79 23.28 -7.16
CA ALA A 229 -0.29 24.58 -7.58
C ALA A 229 -1.40 25.45 -8.18
N ILE A 230 -2.31 24.87 -8.95
CA ILE A 230 -3.51 25.55 -9.44
C ILE A 230 -4.39 25.97 -8.26
N MET A 231 -4.64 25.06 -7.30
CA MET A 231 -5.40 25.35 -6.09
C MET A 231 -4.79 26.51 -5.27
N ALA A 232 -3.47 26.49 -5.09
CA ALA A 232 -2.73 27.54 -4.39
C ALA A 232 -2.94 28.90 -5.08
N ALA A 233 -2.81 28.94 -6.41
CA ALA A 233 -3.02 30.16 -7.19
C ALA A 233 -4.44 30.71 -7.05
N VAL A 234 -5.47 29.86 -7.12
CA VAL A 234 -6.88 30.31 -7.04
C VAL A 234 -7.32 30.66 -5.62
N SER A 235 -6.68 30.08 -4.60
CA SER A 235 -6.97 30.35 -3.18
C SER A 235 -6.13 31.49 -2.60
N GLY A 236 -5.16 32.02 -3.35
CA GLY A 236 -4.23 33.06 -2.88
C GLY A 236 -3.25 32.59 -1.81
N ARG A 237 -3.04 31.27 -1.68
CA ARG A 237 -2.10 30.65 -0.73
C ARG A 237 -0.81 30.24 -1.44
N SER A 238 0.27 30.07 -0.71
CA SER A 238 1.44 29.38 -1.25
C SER A 238 1.20 27.88 -1.40
N ILE A 239 1.98 27.23 -2.28
CA ILE A 239 1.95 25.77 -2.46
C ILE A 239 2.17 25.02 -1.13
N PRO A 240 3.20 25.35 -0.32
CA PRO A 240 3.38 24.71 0.98
C PRO A 240 2.21 24.93 1.98
N GLU A 241 1.55 26.09 1.98
CA GLU A 241 0.39 26.35 2.85
C GLU A 241 -0.86 25.57 2.43
N THR A 242 -1.01 25.30 1.13
CA THR A 242 -2.15 24.53 0.60
C THR A 242 -2.06 23.05 1.04
N GLY A 243 -0.84 22.56 1.27
CA GLY A 243 -0.56 21.25 1.86
C GLY A 243 -0.70 20.07 0.88
N THR A 244 0.01 18.97 1.15
CA THR A 244 -0.14 17.74 0.37
C THR A 244 -1.24 16.85 0.93
N THR A 245 -1.78 15.94 0.11
CA THR A 245 -2.66 14.89 0.62
C THR A 245 -1.86 13.78 1.31
N ILE A 246 -2.55 12.92 2.06
CA ILE A 246 -1.92 11.80 2.78
C ILE A 246 -1.44 10.72 1.79
N TYR A 247 -0.15 10.37 1.86
CA TYR A 247 0.43 9.23 1.16
C TYR A 247 0.08 7.92 1.86
N ARG A 248 -0.37 6.90 1.12
CA ARG A 248 -0.80 5.61 1.66
C ARG A 248 -0.18 4.42 0.92
N PRO A 249 0.11 3.31 1.60
CA PRO A 249 0.42 2.05 0.93
C PRO A 249 -0.85 1.46 0.28
N PRO A 250 -0.70 0.61 -0.76
CA PRO A 250 0.57 0.29 -1.43
C PRO A 250 1.01 1.41 -2.41
N TYR A 251 2.32 1.56 -2.66
CA TYR A 251 2.87 2.60 -3.55
C TYR A 251 2.39 2.49 -5.00
N VAL A 252 2.22 1.25 -5.42
CA VAL A 252 1.56 0.84 -6.67
C VAL A 252 0.57 -0.27 -6.34
N PRO A 253 -0.50 -0.46 -7.12
CA PRO A 253 -1.45 -1.53 -6.89
C PRO A 253 -0.77 -2.90 -6.79
N VAL A 254 -1.20 -3.70 -5.81
CA VAL A 254 -0.77 -5.09 -5.61
C VAL A 254 -2.00 -5.98 -5.73
N ALA A 255 -1.89 -7.07 -6.49
CA ALA A 255 -2.98 -8.02 -6.64
C ALA A 255 -3.36 -8.63 -5.28
N ILE A 256 -4.67 -8.71 -4.98
CA ILE A 256 -5.17 -9.23 -3.70
C ILE A 256 -4.62 -10.64 -3.41
N GLY A 257 -4.50 -11.49 -4.43
CA GLY A 257 -3.95 -12.85 -4.30
C GLY A 257 -2.49 -12.90 -3.83
N ALA A 258 -1.70 -11.84 -4.07
CA ALA A 258 -0.33 -11.78 -3.57
C ALA A 258 -0.29 -11.60 -2.04
N PHE A 259 -1.27 -10.91 -1.44
CA PHE A 259 -1.40 -10.81 0.02
C PHE A 259 -1.86 -12.12 0.65
N ALA A 260 -2.71 -12.89 -0.04
CA ALA A 260 -3.15 -14.19 0.45
C ALA A 260 -2.00 -15.21 0.50
N GLY A 261 -1.03 -15.11 -0.41
CA GLY A 261 0.13 -16.01 -0.46
C GLY A 261 -0.29 -17.48 -0.61
N HIS A 262 0.09 -18.31 0.36
CA HIS A 262 -0.26 -19.73 0.39
C HIS A 262 -1.54 -20.04 1.18
N HIS A 263 -2.20 -19.03 1.75
CA HIS A 263 -3.44 -19.18 2.50
C HIS A 263 -4.65 -19.23 1.56
N ARG A 264 -4.84 -20.39 0.92
CA ARG A 264 -5.94 -20.67 -0.03
C ARG A 264 -6.41 -22.10 0.14
N ASP A 265 -7.65 -22.37 -0.27
CA ASP A 265 -8.22 -23.73 -0.30
C ASP A 265 -8.05 -24.46 1.05
N GLU A 266 -7.59 -25.71 1.04
CA GLU A 266 -7.36 -26.51 2.24
C GLU A 266 -6.21 -25.99 3.13
N THR A 267 -5.34 -25.14 2.60
CA THR A 267 -4.23 -24.50 3.34
C THR A 267 -4.56 -23.10 3.81
N PHE A 268 -5.83 -22.65 3.68
CA PHE A 268 -6.29 -21.37 4.21
C PHE A 268 -6.07 -21.28 5.73
N HIS A 269 -6.30 -22.37 6.46
CA HIS A 269 -5.96 -22.51 7.87
C HIS A 269 -5.45 -23.93 8.17
N ALA A 270 -4.82 -24.10 9.34
CA ALA A 270 -4.34 -25.41 9.77
C ALA A 270 -5.50 -26.36 10.08
N THR A 271 -5.43 -27.59 9.57
CA THR A 271 -6.40 -28.65 9.87
C THR A 271 -5.81 -29.64 10.88
N ARG A 272 -6.47 -29.85 12.01
CA ARG A 272 -6.08 -30.82 13.05
C ARG A 272 -6.90 -32.10 12.89
N LEU A 273 -6.22 -33.23 12.82
CA LEU A 273 -6.81 -34.56 12.66
C LEU A 273 -6.67 -35.36 13.94
N THR A 274 -7.75 -36.01 14.38
CA THR A 274 -7.71 -36.85 15.58
C THR A 274 -6.92 -38.14 15.33
N PRO A 275 -6.44 -38.84 16.38
CA PRO A 275 -5.77 -40.12 16.21
C PRO A 275 -6.60 -41.17 15.47
N SER A 276 -7.93 -41.11 15.56
CA SER A 276 -8.84 -42.02 14.84
C SER A 276 -9.30 -41.49 13.48
N HIS A 277 -8.74 -40.39 12.98
CA HIS A 277 -9.21 -39.74 11.75
C HIS A 277 -9.16 -40.69 10.54
N HIS A 278 -8.02 -41.36 10.32
CA HIS A 278 -7.87 -42.28 9.20
C HIS A 278 -8.86 -43.45 9.26
N TRP A 279 -9.06 -44.02 10.46
CA TRP A 279 -10.08 -45.06 10.66
C TRP A 279 -11.48 -44.53 10.37
N ALA A 280 -11.80 -43.32 10.82
CA ALA A 280 -13.11 -42.71 10.55
C ALA A 280 -13.34 -42.49 9.05
N VAL A 281 -12.31 -42.05 8.30
CA VAL A 281 -12.36 -41.95 6.84
C VAL A 281 -12.63 -43.32 6.20
N GLU A 282 -11.93 -44.38 6.63
CA GLU A 282 -12.15 -45.75 6.14
C GLU A 282 -13.58 -46.26 6.41
N GLN A 283 -14.18 -45.85 7.52
CA GLN A 283 -15.59 -46.17 7.84
C GLN A 283 -16.61 -45.27 7.12
N GLY A 284 -16.15 -44.36 6.26
CA GLY A 284 -17.02 -43.45 5.51
C GLY A 284 -17.64 -42.34 6.37
N ALA A 285 -17.00 -41.95 7.47
CA ALA A 285 -17.50 -40.88 8.34
C ALA A 285 -17.70 -39.57 7.58
N ILE A 286 -18.78 -38.87 7.92
CA ILE A 286 -18.97 -37.46 7.54
C ILE A 286 -18.32 -36.58 8.61
N PHE A 287 -17.55 -35.58 8.19
CA PHE A 287 -16.78 -34.72 9.10
C PHE A 287 -17.38 -33.33 9.28
N VAL A 288 -17.18 -32.77 10.46
CA VAL A 288 -17.51 -31.38 10.81
C VAL A 288 -16.27 -30.63 11.29
N ASP A 289 -16.20 -29.35 10.95
CA ASP A 289 -15.19 -28.43 11.47
C ASP A 289 -15.59 -27.94 12.86
N THR A 290 -14.78 -28.26 13.87
CA THR A 290 -14.92 -27.77 15.25
C THR A 290 -13.67 -26.97 15.62
N GLY A 291 -13.68 -25.66 15.33
CA GLY A 291 -12.47 -24.87 15.33
C GLY A 291 -11.52 -25.37 14.24
N LEU A 292 -10.28 -25.70 14.60
CA LEU A 292 -9.31 -26.29 13.65
C LEU A 292 -9.44 -27.81 13.54
N TRP A 293 -10.27 -28.47 14.35
CA TRP A 293 -10.40 -29.94 14.34
C TRP A 293 -11.42 -30.44 13.33
N LYS A 294 -11.05 -31.46 12.54
CA LYS A 294 -11.98 -32.28 11.76
C LYS A 294 -12.48 -33.44 12.62
N ARG A 295 -13.74 -33.36 13.06
CA ARG A 295 -14.37 -34.41 13.89
C ARG A 295 -15.34 -35.23 13.07
N ALA A 296 -15.41 -36.54 13.32
CA ALA A 296 -16.47 -37.37 12.77
C ALA A 296 -17.82 -36.92 13.36
N GLN A 297 -18.74 -36.54 12.49
CA GLN A 297 -20.08 -36.07 12.84
C GLN A 297 -21.08 -37.23 12.88
N TRP A 298 -21.04 -38.14 11.90
CA TRP A 298 -21.80 -39.41 11.90
C TRP A 298 -21.20 -40.41 10.90
N TYR A 299 -21.64 -41.67 10.98
CA TYR A 299 -21.19 -42.79 10.14
C TYR A 299 -22.36 -43.39 9.34
N PRO A 300 -22.53 -43.02 8.06
CA PRO A 300 -23.63 -43.51 7.22
C PRO A 300 -23.45 -44.99 6.85
N ARG A 301 -24.56 -45.69 6.63
CA ARG A 301 -24.61 -47.07 6.10
C ARG A 301 -25.43 -47.14 4.81
N THR A 302 -25.14 -48.14 3.99
CA THR A 302 -25.89 -48.40 2.75
C THR A 302 -27.38 -48.59 3.05
N GLY A 303 -28.23 -47.87 2.31
CA GLY A 303 -29.69 -47.93 2.44
C GLY A 303 -30.29 -46.85 3.36
N GLU A 304 -29.47 -46.06 4.05
CA GLU A 304 -29.92 -44.89 4.82
C GLU A 304 -30.12 -43.69 3.89
N LYS A 305 -31.23 -42.95 4.07
CA LYS A 305 -31.63 -41.88 3.14
C LYS A 305 -30.94 -40.57 3.44
N ASP A 306 -30.73 -40.26 4.71
CA ASP A 306 -30.14 -39.01 5.18
C ASP A 306 -29.39 -39.17 6.51
N TRP A 307 -28.88 -38.05 7.03
CA TRP A 307 -28.17 -38.00 8.30
C TRP A 307 -29.05 -38.41 9.48
N LEU A 308 -30.37 -38.16 9.42
CA LEU A 308 -31.28 -38.43 10.52
C LEU A 308 -31.49 -39.93 10.69
N ASP A 309 -31.60 -40.68 9.59
CA ASP A 309 -31.60 -42.16 9.63
C ASP A 309 -30.33 -42.69 10.31
N SER A 310 -29.16 -42.20 9.89
CA SER A 310 -27.85 -42.60 10.42
C SER A 310 -27.74 -42.33 11.92
N VAL A 311 -28.01 -41.09 12.34
CA VAL A 311 -27.91 -40.66 13.74
C VAL A 311 -28.99 -41.33 14.59
N THR A 312 -30.20 -41.54 14.08
CA THR A 312 -31.26 -42.26 14.79
C THR A 312 -30.84 -43.70 15.08
N ARG A 313 -30.22 -44.38 14.11
CA ARG A 313 -29.63 -45.71 14.32
C ARG A 313 -28.53 -45.66 15.37
N GLU A 314 -27.58 -44.73 15.26
CA GLU A 314 -26.46 -44.59 16.20
C GLU A 314 -26.95 -44.35 17.63
N VAL A 315 -27.90 -43.45 17.84
CA VAL A 315 -28.51 -43.18 19.15
C VAL A 315 -29.19 -44.43 19.70
N LYS A 316 -29.97 -45.15 18.89
CA LYS A 316 -30.61 -46.40 19.31
C LYS A 316 -29.58 -47.47 19.66
N ALA A 317 -28.50 -47.59 18.88
CA ALA A 317 -27.42 -48.55 19.12
C ALA A 317 -26.69 -48.25 20.44
N VAL A 318 -26.38 -46.97 20.72
CA VAL A 318 -25.75 -46.56 21.98
C VAL A 318 -26.68 -46.82 23.17
N ARG A 319 -27.97 -46.47 23.06
CA ARG A 319 -28.93 -46.62 24.17
C ARG A 319 -29.37 -48.06 24.41
N GLY A 320 -29.40 -48.88 23.37
CA GLY A 320 -29.78 -50.30 23.44
C GLY A 320 -28.60 -51.26 23.62
N GLY A 321 -27.36 -50.77 23.57
CA GLY A 321 -26.15 -51.59 23.59
C GLY A 321 -24.92 -50.76 23.95
N VAL A 322 -23.99 -50.61 23.00
CA VAL A 322 -22.73 -49.89 23.18
C VAL A 322 -22.41 -49.09 21.92
N GLY A 323 -21.75 -47.95 22.09
CA GLY A 323 -21.15 -47.21 20.99
C GLY A 323 -19.83 -46.58 21.40
N PHE A 324 -19.10 -46.11 20.39
CA PHE A 324 -17.79 -45.48 20.54
C PHE A 324 -17.85 -44.06 19.98
N CYS A 325 -17.21 -43.12 20.67
CA CYS A 325 -17.11 -41.72 20.25
C CYS A 325 -15.69 -41.22 20.49
N ASP A 326 -15.07 -40.64 19.47
CA ASP A 326 -13.78 -39.99 19.61
C ASP A 326 -13.95 -38.59 20.25
N VAL A 327 -13.50 -38.49 21.51
CA VAL A 327 -13.49 -37.27 22.32
C VAL A 327 -12.07 -36.72 22.52
N SER A 328 -11.11 -37.15 21.71
CA SER A 328 -9.69 -36.73 21.78
C SER A 328 -9.52 -35.22 21.61
N THR A 329 -10.50 -34.51 21.06
CA THR A 329 -10.46 -33.07 20.79
C THR A 329 -10.80 -32.18 21.98
N LEU A 330 -11.27 -32.72 23.11
CA LEU A 330 -11.52 -31.90 24.31
C LEU A 330 -10.21 -31.25 24.81
N GLY A 331 -10.30 -30.08 25.44
CA GLY A 331 -9.14 -29.51 26.12
C GLY A 331 -8.78 -30.39 27.33
N LYS A 332 -7.49 -30.48 27.65
CA LYS A 332 -6.96 -31.36 28.69
C LYS A 332 -5.89 -30.59 29.44
N ILE A 333 -6.13 -30.34 30.72
CA ILE A 333 -5.22 -29.55 31.57
C ILE A 333 -4.89 -30.38 32.80
N ASP A 334 -3.60 -30.52 33.07
CA ASP A 334 -3.09 -31.25 34.22
C ASP A 334 -2.66 -30.27 35.31
N VAL A 335 -3.31 -30.31 36.48
CA VAL A 335 -3.16 -29.31 37.55
C VAL A 335 -2.60 -29.98 38.80
N HIS A 336 -1.48 -29.46 39.27
CA HIS A 336 -0.71 -30.00 40.40
C HIS A 336 -0.40 -28.92 41.43
N GLY A 337 -0.43 -29.31 42.71
CA GLY A 337 0.07 -28.51 43.82
C GLY A 337 -0.84 -28.50 45.04
N PRO A 338 -0.32 -28.10 46.21
CA PRO A 338 -1.04 -28.16 47.47
C PRO A 338 -2.34 -27.33 47.46
N ASP A 339 -2.38 -26.27 46.65
CA ASP A 339 -3.54 -25.38 46.53
C ASP A 339 -4.42 -25.69 45.31
N ALA A 340 -4.20 -26.79 44.59
CA ALA A 340 -4.94 -27.12 43.38
C ALA A 340 -6.46 -27.13 43.60
N GLY A 341 -6.93 -27.74 44.69
CA GLY A 341 -8.35 -27.74 45.05
C GLY A 341 -8.90 -26.34 45.31
N ALA A 342 -8.17 -25.50 46.05
CA ALA A 342 -8.56 -24.13 46.36
C ALA A 342 -8.55 -23.22 45.11
N PHE A 343 -7.64 -23.47 44.17
CA PHE A 343 -7.63 -22.80 42.87
C PHE A 343 -8.88 -23.16 42.07
N LEU A 344 -9.23 -24.44 41.97
CA LEU A 344 -10.41 -24.89 41.24
C LEU A 344 -11.72 -24.35 41.83
N ASP A 345 -11.80 -24.19 43.15
CA ASP A 345 -12.94 -23.56 43.85
C ASP A 345 -13.14 -22.08 43.43
N ARG A 346 -12.10 -21.42 42.91
CA ARG A 346 -12.19 -20.03 42.41
C ARG A 346 -12.52 -19.97 40.92
N VAL A 347 -12.12 -20.99 40.16
CA VAL A 347 -12.34 -21.06 38.71
C VAL A 347 -13.74 -21.55 38.36
N TYR A 348 -14.25 -22.52 39.13
CA TYR A 348 -15.55 -23.13 38.90
C TYR A 348 -16.60 -22.60 39.87
N ILE A 349 -17.87 -22.63 39.45
CA ILE A 349 -19.00 -22.25 40.32
C ILE A 349 -19.24 -23.21 41.48
N ASN A 350 -18.72 -24.44 41.37
CA ASN A 350 -18.88 -25.50 42.35
C ASN A 350 -17.53 -25.87 42.96
N THR A 351 -17.56 -26.35 44.21
CA THR A 351 -16.37 -26.74 44.95
C THR A 351 -15.74 -28.00 44.36
N PHE A 352 -14.42 -28.06 44.21
CA PHE A 352 -13.62 -29.22 43.84
C PHE A 352 -12.71 -29.70 44.97
N SER A 353 -12.33 -28.84 45.92
CA SER A 353 -11.48 -29.21 47.07
C SER A 353 -12.03 -30.37 47.92
N SER A 354 -13.36 -30.53 47.96
CA SER A 354 -14.06 -31.62 48.67
C SER A 354 -14.25 -32.91 47.86
N LEU A 355 -13.82 -32.93 46.58
CA LEU A 355 -13.96 -34.11 45.73
C LEU A 355 -13.02 -35.21 46.23
N ALA A 356 -13.50 -36.43 46.48
CA ALA A 356 -12.63 -37.53 46.89
C ALA A 356 -11.68 -37.96 45.74
N VAL A 357 -10.48 -38.42 46.10
CA VAL A 357 -9.53 -39.01 45.13
C VAL A 357 -10.18 -40.19 44.40
N GLY A 358 -9.93 -40.32 43.10
CA GLY A 358 -10.53 -41.32 42.22
C GLY A 358 -11.97 -41.00 41.79
N LYS A 359 -12.47 -39.79 42.09
CA LYS A 359 -13.77 -39.29 41.64
C LYS A 359 -13.61 -38.16 40.63
N ALA A 360 -14.68 -37.95 39.87
CA ALA A 360 -14.80 -36.87 38.89
C ALA A 360 -16.04 -36.03 39.17
N ARG A 361 -16.00 -34.75 38.81
CA ARG A 361 -17.10 -33.80 38.97
C ARG A 361 -17.16 -32.88 37.75
N TYR A 362 -18.37 -32.66 37.25
CA TYR A 362 -18.64 -31.67 36.22
C TYR A 362 -18.72 -30.27 36.85
N GLY A 363 -18.19 -29.26 36.18
CA GLY A 363 -18.23 -27.87 36.62
C GLY A 363 -18.43 -26.90 35.46
N LEU A 364 -18.97 -25.72 35.79
CA LEU A 364 -19.08 -24.57 34.90
C LEU A 364 -18.07 -23.51 35.31
N MET A 365 -17.37 -22.95 34.32
CA MET A 365 -16.53 -21.77 34.49
C MET A 365 -17.32 -20.54 34.02
N LEU A 366 -17.32 -19.48 34.80
CA LEU A 366 -17.94 -18.21 34.42
C LEU A 366 -16.87 -17.17 34.13
N ARG A 367 -17.19 -16.21 33.28
CA ARG A 367 -16.45 -14.95 33.25
C ARG A 367 -16.80 -14.12 34.50
N GLU A 368 -16.06 -13.03 34.71
CA GLU A 368 -16.31 -12.11 35.83
C GLU A 368 -17.71 -11.48 35.81
N ASP A 369 -18.36 -11.40 34.63
CA ASP A 369 -19.74 -10.91 34.46
C ASP A 369 -20.82 -11.96 34.80
N GLY A 370 -20.43 -13.16 35.25
CA GLY A 370 -21.34 -14.24 35.62
C GLY A 370 -21.90 -15.05 34.46
N ILE A 371 -21.46 -14.80 33.22
CA ILE A 371 -21.88 -15.58 32.05
C ILE A 371 -20.97 -16.79 31.85
N VAL A 372 -21.59 -17.92 31.48
CA VAL A 372 -20.87 -19.17 31.18
C VAL A 372 -19.77 -18.92 30.14
N TYR A 373 -18.55 -19.29 30.52
CA TYR A 373 -17.36 -19.19 29.69
C TYR A 373 -17.03 -20.53 29.03
N ASP A 374 -16.93 -21.58 29.85
CA ASP A 374 -16.64 -22.95 29.44
C ASP A 374 -17.14 -23.94 30.50
N ASP A 375 -17.01 -25.23 30.25
CA ASP A 375 -17.45 -26.30 31.12
C ASP A 375 -16.58 -27.55 30.97
N GLY A 376 -16.74 -28.47 31.90
CA GLY A 376 -16.19 -29.80 31.68
C GLY A 376 -16.07 -30.61 32.94
N THR A 377 -15.44 -31.78 32.80
CA THR A 377 -15.28 -32.74 33.89
C THR A 377 -13.85 -32.74 34.40
N THR A 378 -13.70 -32.62 35.70
CA THR A 378 -12.41 -32.67 36.38
C THR A 378 -12.36 -33.89 37.28
N SER A 379 -11.28 -34.66 37.15
CA SER A 379 -11.00 -35.85 37.95
C SER A 379 -9.92 -35.55 38.97
N ARG A 380 -10.13 -35.92 40.24
CA ARG A 380 -9.09 -35.82 41.27
C ARG A 380 -8.28 -37.11 41.29
N LEU A 381 -7.04 -37.03 40.82
CA LEU A 381 -6.14 -38.17 40.64
C LEU A 381 -5.30 -38.45 41.90
N ALA A 382 -4.96 -37.41 42.66
CA ALA A 382 -4.34 -37.51 43.98
C ALA A 382 -4.78 -36.33 44.87
N GLU A 383 -4.25 -36.22 46.10
CA GLU A 383 -4.62 -35.16 47.04
C GLU A 383 -4.40 -33.76 46.43
N ASP A 384 -3.31 -33.59 45.70
CA ASP A 384 -2.84 -32.35 45.08
C ASP A 384 -2.80 -32.40 43.55
N HIS A 385 -3.50 -33.36 42.93
CA HIS A 385 -3.46 -33.61 41.48
C HIS A 385 -4.86 -33.76 40.87
N TYR A 386 -5.17 -32.91 39.89
CA TYR A 386 -6.43 -32.87 39.16
C TYR A 386 -6.19 -32.88 37.65
N PHE A 387 -7.04 -33.59 36.92
CA PHE A 387 -7.07 -33.58 35.46
C PHE A 387 -8.39 -33.02 34.98
N LEU A 388 -8.34 -31.88 34.29
CA LEU A 388 -9.50 -31.13 33.84
C LEU A 388 -9.72 -31.37 32.35
N THR A 389 -10.98 -31.40 31.95
CA THR A 389 -11.39 -31.35 30.55
C THR A 389 -12.18 -30.06 30.27
N THR A 390 -12.04 -29.51 29.07
CA THR A 390 -12.79 -28.33 28.59
C THR A 390 -13.37 -28.58 27.20
N THR A 391 -14.25 -27.69 26.73
CA THR A 391 -14.82 -27.81 25.38
C THR A 391 -13.75 -27.76 24.28
N THR A 392 -13.99 -28.46 23.15
CA THR A 392 -13.06 -28.49 22.02
C THR A 392 -12.79 -27.13 21.38
N ALA A 393 -13.79 -26.25 21.34
CA ALA A 393 -13.66 -24.97 20.66
C ALA A 393 -12.73 -23.99 21.40
N LYS A 394 -12.46 -24.25 22.68
CA LYS A 394 -11.57 -23.46 23.56
C LYS A 394 -10.31 -24.23 23.98
N ALA A 395 -10.05 -25.37 23.34
CA ALA A 395 -8.97 -26.31 23.64
C ALA A 395 -7.65 -26.04 22.91
#